data_AF-A0A0D2C978-F1
#
_entry.id   AF-A0A0D2C978-F1
#
_cell.length_a   1.000
_cell.length_b   1.000
_cell.length_c   1.000
_cell.angle_alpha   90.00
_cell.angle_beta   90.00
_cell.angle_gamma   90.00
#
_symmetry.space_group_name_H-M   'P 1'
#
loop_
_entity.id
_entity.type
_entity.pdbx_description
1 polymer ?
#
loop_
_entity_poly.entity_id
_entity_poly.type
_entity_poly.pdbx_seq_one_letter_code
_entity_poly.pdbx_strand_id
1 'polypeptide(L)'
;MSASASGSDARANGSATSRDHNQGNQDRKYTPQQKAEVIRIRRCSPTAFYEILSVEKTASDGEIKKAYRKISLLTHPDKNGYDGADEAFKMVSRAFQILSDAEKKTKYDQFGGDPDSRFSSGGAASGASPFSGFARSSGRGPMYEDEISPEELFNRFFGGGMNGGFGFAPGGFGGPQFVFNMGGGPGFTVHRMGGGTPRRRPRDANAGPPPSGLSALTQLLPLLLLFILPLLSSFFSGSGDTGPQVRFDSPVPPHTMRRVTPQYKIDYFVNPAQVDGYTSRQFSNLDRQAEVDYISSLKYQCENEVHRKRHEINEATGFFFTDENRLRRARDMPMPGCRRLDELKITRQY
;
A
#
# COMPACT_ATOMS: atom_id res chain seq x y z
N MET A 1 -46.45 -37.56 49.79
CA MET A 1 -47.57 -37.75 48.85
C MET A 1 -47.24 -36.97 47.60
N SER A 2 -47.12 -37.68 46.47
CA SER A 2 -46.99 -37.10 45.14
C SER A 2 -48.29 -36.40 44.74
N ALA A 3 -48.21 -35.27 44.05
CA ALA A 3 -49.23 -34.86 43.10
C ALA A 3 -48.63 -33.93 42.03
N SER A 4 -48.89 -34.31 40.79
CA SER A 4 -48.52 -33.70 39.53
C SER A 4 -49.62 -32.73 39.07
N ALA A 5 -49.27 -31.67 38.35
CA ALA A 5 -50.12 -30.95 37.39
C ALA A 5 -49.24 -29.96 36.62
N SER A 6 -49.38 -29.63 35.34
CA SER A 6 -50.06 -30.15 34.15
C SER A 6 -49.49 -29.31 32.99
N GLY A 7 -49.28 -29.88 31.79
CA GLY A 7 -49.20 -29.08 30.54
C GLY A 7 -50.54 -28.39 30.28
N SER A 8 -50.78 -27.50 29.31
CA SER A 8 -50.17 -27.07 28.03
C SER A 8 -50.84 -25.70 27.70
N ASP A 9 -50.28 -24.75 26.93
CA ASP A 9 -50.56 -24.46 25.51
C ASP A 9 -50.26 -22.94 25.30
N ALA A 10 -49.40 -22.53 24.36
CA ALA A 10 -49.63 -22.23 22.94
C ALA A 10 -49.88 -20.73 22.59
N ARG A 11 -48.81 -20.14 22.04
CA ARG A 11 -48.73 -19.23 20.86
C ARG A 11 -49.12 -17.73 20.94
N ALA A 12 -48.23 -17.00 20.23
CA ALA A 12 -48.45 -15.83 19.37
C ALA A 12 -48.50 -14.43 20.00
N ASN A 13 -47.36 -13.71 19.98
CA ASN A 13 -47.16 -12.57 19.07
C ASN A 13 -45.81 -11.90 19.36
N GLY A 14 -44.90 -11.96 18.39
CA GLY A 14 -43.67 -11.17 18.40
C GLY A 14 -43.39 -10.72 16.98
N SER A 15 -44.05 -9.64 16.57
CA SER A 15 -43.76 -8.96 15.31
C SER A 15 -42.29 -8.55 15.30
N ALA A 16 -41.53 -9.13 14.38
CA ALA A 16 -40.18 -8.67 14.07
C ALA A 16 -40.31 -7.28 13.45
N THR A 17 -40.06 -6.24 14.26
CA THR A 17 -39.87 -4.90 13.74
C THR A 17 -38.57 -4.89 12.96
N SER A 18 -38.72 -4.84 11.63
CA SER A 18 -37.68 -4.42 10.69
C SER A 18 -37.07 -3.13 11.24
N ARG A 19 -35.81 -3.18 11.67
CA ARG A 19 -35.05 -1.98 11.99
C ARG A 19 -34.69 -1.35 10.65
N ASP A 20 -35.53 -0.43 10.19
CA ASP A 20 -35.14 0.54 9.18
C ASP A 20 -33.83 1.19 9.63
N HIS A 21 -32.78 1.00 8.84
CA HIS A 21 -31.55 1.77 8.94
C HIS A 21 -31.84 3.18 8.42
N ASN A 22 -32.58 3.96 9.20
CA ASN A 22 -32.62 5.40 9.04
C ASN A 22 -31.24 5.90 9.51
N GLN A 23 -30.31 6.01 8.56
CA GLN A 23 -29.00 6.60 8.78
C GLN A 23 -29.23 7.97 9.41
N GLY A 24 -28.67 8.15 10.60
CA GLY A 24 -28.78 9.40 11.33
C GLY A 24 -28.19 10.54 10.52
N ASN A 25 -29.04 11.23 9.76
CA ASN A 25 -28.90 12.64 9.51
C ASN A 25 -29.11 13.36 10.86
N GLN A 26 -28.15 13.17 11.77
CA GLN A 26 -28.06 14.00 12.94
C GLN A 26 -27.49 15.32 12.47
N ASP A 27 -28.13 16.42 12.87
CA ASP A 27 -27.77 17.81 12.59
C ASP A 27 -26.31 18.12 13.00
N ARG A 28 -25.35 17.63 12.22
CA ARG A 28 -23.95 17.91 12.40
C ARG A 28 -23.74 19.35 11.95
N LYS A 29 -23.45 20.21 12.92
CA LYS A 29 -23.25 21.65 12.67
C LYS A 29 -22.12 21.83 11.67
N TYR A 30 -22.33 22.70 10.68
CA TYR A 30 -21.33 23.11 9.71
C TYR A 30 -21.30 24.63 9.60
N THR A 31 -20.14 25.18 9.32
CA THR A 31 -19.99 26.61 9.04
C THR A 31 -20.28 26.90 7.55
N PRO A 32 -20.75 28.12 7.20
CA PRO A 32 -20.97 28.49 5.80
C PRO A 32 -19.71 28.33 4.93
N GLN A 33 -18.53 28.55 5.51
CA GLN A 33 -17.24 28.39 4.85
C GLN A 33 -16.94 26.92 4.53
N GLN A 34 -17.18 26.01 5.48
CA GLN A 34 -17.00 24.56 5.27
C GLN A 34 -17.93 24.03 4.17
N LYS A 35 -19.18 24.49 4.14
CA LYS A 35 -20.13 24.15 3.07
C LYS A 35 -19.66 24.65 1.71
N ALA A 36 -19.18 25.89 1.62
CA ALA A 36 -18.69 26.47 0.37
C ALA A 36 -17.50 25.68 -0.20
N GLU A 37 -16.55 25.27 0.65
CA GLU A 37 -15.40 24.47 0.23
C GLU A 37 -15.79 23.07 -0.24
N VAL A 38 -16.69 22.38 0.46
CA VAL A 38 -17.17 21.07 0.02
C VAL A 38 -17.86 21.17 -1.35
N ILE A 39 -18.71 22.18 -1.56
CA ILE A 39 -19.37 22.41 -2.85
C ILE A 39 -18.33 22.69 -3.94
N ARG A 40 -17.30 23.50 -3.65
CA ARG A 40 -16.22 23.81 -4.59
C ARG A 40 -15.48 22.55 -5.02
N ILE A 41 -15.03 21.76 -4.05
CA ILE A 41 -14.23 20.55 -4.30
C ILE A 41 -15.04 19.49 -5.06
N ARG A 42 -16.33 19.34 -4.76
CA ARG A 42 -17.22 18.41 -5.49
C ARG A 42 -17.54 18.85 -6.93
N ARG A 43 -17.34 20.12 -7.27
CA ARG A 43 -17.49 20.63 -8.65
C ARG A 43 -16.23 20.42 -9.49
N CYS A 44 -15.07 20.29 -8.87
CA CYS A 44 -13.82 20.01 -9.56
C CYS A 44 -13.81 18.57 -10.10
N SER A 45 -13.06 18.33 -11.18
CA SER A 45 -12.84 16.97 -11.65
C SER A 45 -11.96 16.20 -10.65
N PRO A 46 -12.18 14.88 -10.47
CA PRO A 46 -11.42 14.09 -9.49
C PRO A 46 -9.93 13.97 -9.84
N THR A 47 -9.54 14.35 -11.06
CA THR A 47 -8.17 14.34 -11.55
C THR A 47 -7.53 15.73 -11.56
N ALA A 48 -8.25 16.82 -11.25
CA ALA A 48 -7.70 18.18 -11.19
C ALA A 48 -7.11 18.49 -9.80
N PHE A 49 -5.97 17.87 -9.46
CA PHE A 49 -5.41 17.93 -8.11
C PHE A 49 -5.02 19.34 -7.64
N TYR A 50 -4.50 20.19 -8.54
CA TYR A 50 -4.17 21.58 -8.22
C TYR A 50 -5.42 22.42 -7.91
N GLU A 51 -6.50 22.20 -8.66
CA GLU A 51 -7.79 22.89 -8.44
C GLU A 51 -8.45 22.42 -7.14
N ILE A 52 -8.41 21.11 -6.85
CA ILE A 52 -8.92 20.54 -5.60
C ILE A 52 -8.24 21.20 -4.38
N LEU A 53 -6.92 21.34 -4.42
CA LEU A 53 -6.14 22.00 -3.36
C LEU A 53 -6.16 23.54 -3.40
N SER A 54 -6.82 24.16 -4.38
CA SER A 54 -6.81 25.63 -4.56
C SER A 54 -5.40 26.23 -4.67
N VAL A 55 -4.51 25.57 -5.40
CA VAL A 55 -3.13 26.02 -5.62
C VAL A 55 -2.83 26.14 -7.11
N GLU A 56 -1.90 27.02 -7.46
CA GLU A 56 -1.42 27.10 -8.84
C GLU A 56 -0.52 25.92 -9.19
N LYS A 57 -0.38 25.61 -10.49
CA LYS A 57 0.53 24.55 -10.97
C LYS A 57 2.01 24.83 -10.64
N THR A 58 2.35 26.11 -10.49
CA THR A 58 3.67 26.62 -10.07
C THR A 58 3.89 26.54 -8.55
N ALA A 59 2.90 26.08 -7.79
CA ALA A 59 2.98 26.06 -6.33
C ALA A 59 4.14 25.19 -5.83
N SER A 60 4.84 25.73 -4.84
CA SER A 60 5.90 25.05 -4.11
C SER A 60 5.33 23.96 -3.19
N ASP A 61 6.16 22.97 -2.82
CA ASP A 61 5.76 21.90 -1.91
C ASP A 61 5.30 22.45 -0.54
N GLY A 62 5.85 23.59 -0.13
CA GLY A 62 5.45 24.28 1.09
C GLY A 62 4.03 24.86 1.00
N GLU A 63 3.63 25.37 -0.16
CA GLU A 63 2.28 25.89 -0.42
C GLU A 63 1.26 24.76 -0.52
N ILE A 64 1.61 23.67 -1.19
CA ILE A 64 0.79 22.45 -1.30
C ILE A 64 0.47 21.90 0.10
N LYS A 65 1.49 21.79 0.98
CA LYS A 65 1.31 21.35 2.37
C LYS A 65 0.47 22.32 3.21
N LYS A 66 0.61 23.63 2.99
CA LYS A 66 -0.21 24.65 3.68
C LYS A 66 -1.68 24.56 3.23
N ALA A 67 -1.93 24.44 1.94
CA ALA A 67 -3.25 24.34 1.36
C ALA A 67 -3.98 23.07 1.81
N TYR A 68 -3.29 21.92 1.79
CA TYR A 68 -3.81 20.65 2.32
C TYR A 68 -4.26 20.78 3.77
N ARG A 69 -3.40 21.31 4.65
CA ARG A 69 -3.74 21.49 6.08
C ARG A 69 -4.99 22.34 6.28
N LYS A 70 -5.14 23.41 5.50
CA LYS A 70 -6.30 24.31 5.58
C LYS A 70 -7.58 23.62 5.12
N ILE A 71 -7.54 22.94 3.98
CA ILE A 71 -8.73 22.33 3.36
C ILE A 71 -9.15 21.08 4.13
N SER A 72 -8.22 20.23 4.57
CA SER A 72 -8.52 19.03 5.35
C SER A 72 -9.25 19.34 6.66
N LEU A 73 -8.94 20.46 7.32
CA LEU A 73 -9.68 20.91 8.51
C LEU A 73 -11.11 21.37 8.19
N LEU A 74 -11.34 21.89 6.97
CA LEU A 74 -12.64 22.37 6.53
C LEU A 74 -13.53 21.23 5.99
N THR A 75 -12.94 20.17 5.44
CA THR A 75 -13.67 19.03 4.89
C THR A 75 -13.67 17.80 5.80
N HIS A 76 -13.09 17.87 7.00
CA HIS A 76 -13.00 16.71 7.90
C HIS A 76 -14.40 16.19 8.31
N PRO A 77 -14.69 14.89 8.20
CA PRO A 77 -16.02 14.31 8.45
C PRO A 77 -16.51 14.47 9.89
N ASP A 78 -15.58 14.60 10.84
CA ASP A 78 -15.89 14.85 12.26
C ASP A 78 -16.26 16.32 12.54
N LYS A 79 -15.69 17.27 11.78
CA LYS A 79 -15.87 18.72 12.01
C LYS A 79 -16.84 19.38 11.06
N ASN A 80 -17.18 18.71 9.96
CA ASN A 80 -18.06 19.21 8.93
C ASN A 80 -19.18 18.19 8.69
N GLY A 81 -20.37 18.57 9.13
CA GLY A 81 -21.59 17.79 8.97
C GLY A 81 -22.27 17.85 7.61
N TYR A 82 -21.72 18.59 6.65
CA TYR A 82 -22.36 18.81 5.37
C TYR A 82 -22.30 17.58 4.47
N ASP A 83 -23.40 17.31 3.75
CA ASP A 83 -23.50 16.17 2.83
C ASP A 83 -22.40 16.21 1.74
N GLY A 84 -21.60 15.14 1.70
CA GLY A 84 -20.48 15.01 0.78
C GLY A 84 -19.15 15.57 1.28
N ALA A 85 -19.04 15.94 2.56
CA ALA A 85 -17.75 16.24 3.20
C ALA A 85 -16.77 15.06 3.09
N ASP A 86 -17.26 13.83 3.26
CA ASP A 86 -16.47 12.59 3.12
C ASP A 86 -15.87 12.43 1.72
N GLU A 87 -16.65 12.72 0.68
CA GLU A 87 -16.20 12.66 -0.72
C GLU A 87 -15.15 13.73 -1.01
N ALA A 88 -15.41 14.97 -0.56
CA ALA A 88 -14.48 16.08 -0.72
C ALA A 88 -13.15 15.81 0.01
N PHE A 89 -13.21 15.27 1.23
CA PHE A 89 -12.03 14.89 1.99
C PHE A 89 -11.20 13.81 1.27
N LYS A 90 -11.86 12.79 0.72
CA LYS A 90 -11.18 11.76 -0.09
C LYS A 90 -10.46 12.35 -1.31
N MET A 91 -11.09 13.31 -2.01
CA MET A 91 -10.47 13.99 -3.14
C MET A 91 -9.25 14.83 -2.73
N VAL A 92 -9.34 15.55 -1.61
CA VAL A 92 -8.24 16.36 -1.06
C VAL A 92 -7.06 15.50 -0.63
N SER A 93 -7.31 14.38 0.05
CA SER A 93 -6.26 13.42 0.45
C SER A 93 -5.54 12.82 -0.76
N ARG A 94 -6.30 12.47 -1.82
CA ARG A 94 -5.73 11.95 -3.06
C ARG A 94 -4.89 12.98 -3.80
N ALA A 95 -5.38 14.22 -3.90
CA ALA A 95 -4.64 15.32 -4.50
C ALA A 95 -3.30 15.56 -3.78
N PHE A 96 -3.29 15.52 -2.45
CA PHE A 96 -2.06 15.65 -1.67
C PHE A 96 -1.10 14.47 -1.86
N GLN A 97 -1.60 13.23 -1.91
CA GLN A 97 -0.75 12.05 -2.12
C GLN A 97 0.02 12.11 -3.45
N ILE A 98 -0.59 12.68 -4.49
CA ILE A 98 0.03 12.79 -5.81
C ILE A 98 0.93 14.02 -5.90
N LEU A 99 0.51 15.17 -5.36
CA LEU A 99 1.26 16.43 -5.46
C LEU A 99 2.37 16.59 -4.41
N SER A 100 2.36 15.80 -3.33
CA SER A 100 3.41 15.85 -2.29
C SER A 100 4.66 15.04 -2.61
N ASP A 101 4.56 14.09 -3.53
CA ASP A 101 5.65 13.24 -4.00
C ASP A 101 6.17 13.79 -5.35
N ALA A 102 7.45 14.11 -5.42
CA ALA A 102 8.07 14.72 -6.60
C ALA A 102 7.97 13.80 -7.84
N GLU A 103 8.06 12.49 -7.68
CA GLU A 103 7.97 11.55 -8.79
C GLU A 103 6.53 11.45 -9.31
N LYS A 104 5.56 11.38 -8.39
CA LYS A 104 4.13 11.30 -8.75
C LYS A 104 3.62 12.61 -9.34
N LYS A 105 4.08 13.74 -8.81
CA LYS A 105 3.80 15.08 -9.36
C LYS A 105 4.33 15.20 -10.79
N THR A 106 5.57 14.78 -11.03
CA THR A 106 6.17 14.81 -12.38
C THR A 106 5.37 13.94 -13.36
N LYS A 107 4.98 12.72 -12.97
CA LYS A 107 4.14 11.84 -13.80
C LYS A 107 2.76 12.46 -14.07
N TYR A 108 2.14 13.05 -13.05
CA TYR A 108 0.87 13.74 -13.21
C TYR A 108 0.98 14.95 -14.15
N ASP A 109 2.02 15.77 -14.02
CA ASP A 109 2.25 16.93 -14.88
C ASP A 109 2.54 16.53 -16.35
N GLN A 110 3.16 15.37 -16.57
CA GLN A 110 3.48 14.85 -17.90
C GLN A 110 2.28 14.18 -18.61
N PHE A 111 1.47 13.41 -17.88
CA PHE A 111 0.40 12.60 -18.47
C PHE A 111 -1.02 13.16 -18.22
N GLY A 112 -1.18 14.12 -17.31
CA GLY A 112 -2.45 14.78 -16.98
C GLY A 112 -3.50 13.90 -16.30
N GLY A 113 -3.15 12.65 -15.97
CA GLY A 113 -4.02 11.64 -15.38
C GLY A 113 -3.49 11.13 -14.05
N ASP A 114 -4.34 10.44 -13.29
CA ASP A 114 -3.97 9.91 -12.00
C ASP A 114 -2.93 8.77 -12.14
N PRO A 115 -1.69 8.95 -11.64
CA PRO A 115 -0.61 7.98 -11.81
C PRO A 115 -0.84 6.67 -11.03
N ASP A 116 -1.68 6.69 -9.99
CA ASP A 116 -1.99 5.51 -9.16
C ASP A 116 -3.32 4.85 -9.59
N SER A 117 -4.02 5.41 -10.59
CA SER A 117 -5.17 4.74 -11.19
C SER A 117 -4.70 3.50 -11.97
N ARG A 118 -4.84 2.33 -11.34
CA ARG A 118 -4.59 0.98 -11.91
C ARG A 118 -5.36 0.69 -13.21
N PHE A 119 -6.12 1.65 -13.72
CA PHE A 119 -6.88 1.58 -14.96
C PHE A 119 -6.16 2.22 -16.16
N SER A 120 -5.02 2.90 -15.97
CA SER A 120 -4.25 3.49 -17.09
C SER A 120 -3.19 2.56 -17.71
N SER A 121 -2.98 1.36 -17.17
CA SER A 121 -2.10 0.35 -17.78
C SER A 121 -2.89 -0.88 -18.23
N GLY A 122 -3.55 -0.79 -19.39
CA GLY A 122 -3.96 -1.95 -20.18
C GLY A 122 -5.46 -2.19 -20.32
N GLY A 123 -5.94 -2.08 -21.56
CA GLY A 123 -7.06 -2.88 -22.07
C GLY A 123 -8.47 -2.35 -21.79
N ALA A 124 -9.15 -1.92 -22.84
CA ALA A 124 -10.58 -1.61 -22.83
C ALA A 124 -11.43 -2.86 -22.47
N ALA A 125 -12.20 -2.79 -21.38
CA ALA A 125 -13.45 -3.53 -21.21
C ALA A 125 -14.31 -2.93 -20.08
N SER A 126 -15.52 -2.48 -20.46
CA SER A 126 -16.76 -2.40 -19.67
C SER A 126 -16.77 -1.61 -18.34
N GLY A 127 -17.27 -0.36 -18.40
CA GLY A 127 -18.52 0.02 -17.73
C GLY A 127 -18.66 -0.05 -16.20
N ALA A 128 -17.60 0.16 -15.42
CA ALA A 128 -17.72 0.22 -13.96
C ALA A 128 -17.30 1.58 -13.38
N SER A 129 -18.19 2.21 -12.61
CA SER A 129 -17.92 3.45 -11.89
C SER A 129 -16.63 3.36 -11.06
N PRO A 130 -15.77 4.40 -11.07
CA PRO A 130 -14.46 4.42 -10.38
C PRO A 130 -14.55 4.37 -8.85
N PHE A 131 -15.77 4.34 -8.31
CA PHE A 131 -16.08 4.23 -6.87
C PHE A 131 -16.45 2.82 -6.42
N SER A 132 -16.54 1.83 -7.32
CA SER A 132 -17.01 0.48 -6.99
C SER A 132 -16.03 -0.35 -6.14
N GLY A 133 -14.77 0.07 -6.02
CA GLY A 133 -13.75 -0.61 -5.20
C GLY A 133 -13.84 -0.37 -3.69
N PHE A 134 -14.64 0.61 -3.23
CA PHE A 134 -14.74 0.95 -1.80
C PHE A 134 -15.98 0.32 -1.11
N ALA A 135 -16.99 -0.12 -1.88
CA ALA A 135 -18.30 -0.49 -1.34
C ALA A 135 -18.48 -1.99 -1.02
N ARG A 136 -17.46 -2.85 -1.21
CA ARG A 136 -17.56 -4.30 -0.97
C ARG A 136 -16.82 -4.82 0.28
N SER A 137 -16.35 -3.94 1.16
CA SER A 137 -15.71 -4.34 2.42
C SER A 137 -16.41 -3.67 3.61
N SER A 138 -17.64 -4.09 3.87
CA SER A 138 -18.32 -3.76 5.12
C SER A 138 -19.09 -4.96 5.62
N GLY A 139 -18.43 -5.81 6.41
CA GLY A 139 -19.12 -6.83 7.19
C GLY A 139 -18.23 -7.91 7.79
N ARG A 140 -17.85 -7.69 9.07
CA ARG A 140 -17.71 -8.71 10.14
C ARG A 140 -16.30 -9.19 10.53
N GLY A 141 -15.61 -8.35 11.30
CA GLY A 141 -14.72 -8.76 12.41
C GLY A 141 -13.30 -9.23 12.05
N PRO A 142 -12.41 -9.36 13.06
CA PRO A 142 -11.60 -8.24 13.55
C PRO A 142 -10.11 -8.53 13.36
N MET A 143 -9.45 -7.75 12.49
CA MET A 143 -8.00 -7.80 12.31
C MET A 143 -7.51 -6.50 11.65
N TYR A 144 -7.69 -5.40 12.36
CA TYR A 144 -6.87 -4.19 12.21
C TYR A 144 -6.23 -4.00 13.59
N GLU A 145 -5.14 -4.73 13.83
CA GLU A 145 -4.25 -4.40 14.93
C GLU A 145 -3.38 -3.24 14.43
N ASP A 146 -3.62 -2.10 15.07
CA ASP A 146 -2.93 -0.82 14.99
C ASP A 146 -3.00 -0.07 13.66
N GLU A 147 -4.21 0.45 13.39
CA GLU A 147 -4.38 1.70 12.65
C GLU A 147 -3.52 2.80 13.30
N ILE A 148 -2.29 2.97 12.83
CA ILE A 148 -1.53 4.20 13.03
C ILE A 148 -2.41 5.32 12.46
N SER A 149 -3.07 6.07 13.35
CA SER A 149 -3.84 7.24 12.97
C SER A 149 -2.94 8.14 12.13
N PRO A 150 -3.43 8.74 11.02
CA PRO A 150 -2.70 9.74 10.28
C PRO A 150 -2.17 10.88 11.17
N GLU A 151 -2.76 11.10 12.35
CA GLU A 151 -2.29 12.04 13.39
C GLU A 151 -1.03 11.56 14.11
N GLU A 152 -0.87 10.24 14.30
CA GLU A 152 0.33 9.61 14.85
C GLU A 152 1.44 9.53 13.80
N LEU A 153 1.11 9.23 12.54
CA LEU A 153 2.03 9.33 11.41
C LEU A 153 2.49 10.80 11.21
N PHE A 154 1.57 11.75 11.37
CA PHE A 154 1.82 13.19 11.27
C PHE A 154 2.62 13.73 12.46
N ASN A 155 2.35 13.32 13.70
CA ASN A 155 3.13 13.75 14.86
C ASN A 155 4.52 13.09 14.90
N ARG A 156 4.66 11.86 14.39
CA ARG A 156 5.94 11.17 14.24
C ARG A 156 6.80 11.77 13.13
N PHE A 157 6.19 12.37 12.11
CA PHE A 157 6.88 12.98 10.97
C PHE A 157 7.05 14.51 11.09
N PHE A 158 6.17 15.22 11.80
CA PHE A 158 6.13 16.70 11.90
C PHE A 158 6.14 17.26 13.33
N GLY A 159 6.08 16.43 14.38
CA GLY A 159 6.00 16.88 15.79
C GLY A 159 7.34 17.26 16.44
N GLY A 160 8.41 17.41 15.65
CA GLY A 160 9.74 17.76 16.12
C GLY A 160 10.19 19.15 15.63
N GLY A 161 9.58 20.21 16.15
CA GLY A 161 10.12 21.56 16.03
C GLY A 161 9.15 22.60 15.49
N MET A 162 9.08 23.71 16.22
CA MET A 162 8.55 25.02 15.81
C MET A 162 7.06 25.29 16.08
N ASN A 163 6.71 25.52 17.37
CA ASN A 163 5.88 26.68 17.75
C ASN A 163 5.94 26.94 19.28
N GLY A 164 6.74 27.93 19.71
CA GLY A 164 6.65 28.49 21.07
C GLY A 164 7.92 29.12 21.63
N GLY A 165 8.15 30.41 21.33
CA GLY A 165 8.87 31.32 22.22
C GLY A 165 10.40 31.40 22.08
N PHE A 166 10.87 32.57 21.66
CA PHE A 166 12.25 33.02 21.89
C PHE A 166 12.59 32.97 23.39
N GLY A 167 13.65 32.24 23.75
CA GLY A 167 14.23 32.24 25.09
C GLY A 167 15.63 31.61 25.05
N PHE A 168 16.66 32.45 25.06
CA PHE A 168 18.05 32.05 25.17
C PHE A 168 18.33 31.36 26.53
N ALA A 169 18.79 30.12 26.52
CA ALA A 169 19.53 29.49 27.64
C ALA A 169 20.48 28.39 27.10
N PRO A 170 21.75 28.35 27.49
CA PRO A 170 22.73 27.42 26.93
C PRO A 170 22.75 26.10 27.69
N GLY A 171 22.58 24.98 26.98
CA GLY A 171 22.85 23.63 27.50
C GLY A 171 21.64 22.72 27.52
N GLY A 172 21.65 21.67 26.71
CA GLY A 172 20.65 20.60 26.77
C GLY A 172 20.49 19.82 25.46
N PHE A 173 21.47 18.98 25.13
CA PHE A 173 21.32 17.92 24.13
C PHE A 173 20.31 16.87 24.65
N GLY A 174 19.13 16.80 24.05
CA GLY A 174 18.06 15.89 24.44
C GLY A 174 17.41 15.21 23.24
N GLY A 175 18.16 14.33 22.57
CA GLY A 175 17.60 13.38 21.60
C GLY A 175 17.04 12.12 22.29
N PRO A 176 16.18 11.34 21.61
CA PRO A 176 15.61 10.11 22.15
C PRO A 176 16.70 9.05 22.35
N GLN A 177 16.81 8.56 23.59
CA GLN A 177 17.78 7.56 24.02
C GLN A 177 17.36 6.16 23.53
N PHE A 178 18.09 5.59 22.58
CA PHE A 178 18.04 4.17 22.27
C PHE A 178 18.86 3.41 23.33
N VAL A 179 18.23 2.53 24.10
CA VAL A 179 18.96 1.60 24.98
C VAL A 179 19.25 0.32 24.19
N PHE A 180 20.50 0.11 23.81
CA PHE A 180 20.99 -1.20 23.38
C PHE A 180 21.35 -2.02 24.61
N ASN A 181 20.64 -3.12 24.83
CA ASN A 181 21.03 -4.14 25.80
C ASN A 181 22.08 -5.05 25.14
N MET A 182 23.36 -4.78 25.38
CA MET A 182 24.46 -5.63 24.93
C MET A 182 25.29 -6.04 26.15
N GLY A 183 25.35 -7.35 26.41
CA GLY A 183 26.32 -7.98 27.32
C GLY A 183 25.83 -8.19 28.75
N GLY A 184 25.87 -9.45 29.21
CA GLY A 184 25.37 -9.88 30.50
C GLY A 184 26.16 -9.36 31.71
N GLY A 185 25.44 -9.00 32.76
CA GLY A 185 25.96 -8.60 34.07
C GLY A 185 24.87 -7.92 34.92
N PRO A 186 24.86 -8.08 36.26
CA PRO A 186 23.72 -7.73 37.10
C PRO A 186 23.49 -6.21 37.16
N GLY A 187 22.23 -5.83 36.90
CA GLY A 187 21.81 -4.46 36.60
C GLY A 187 21.95 -3.46 37.74
N PHE A 188 22.26 -2.22 37.36
CA PHE A 188 22.16 -1.04 38.20
C PHE A 188 20.76 -0.42 38.01
N THR A 189 19.92 -0.50 39.05
CA THR A 189 18.68 0.27 39.15
C THR A 189 18.98 1.66 39.69
N VAL A 190 18.72 2.71 38.90
CA VAL A 190 18.75 4.10 39.39
C VAL A 190 17.40 4.42 40.03
N HIS A 191 17.41 4.64 41.35
CA HIS A 191 16.25 5.12 42.08
C HIS A 191 15.95 6.58 41.71
N ARG A 192 14.73 6.85 41.23
CA ARG A 192 14.19 8.22 41.21
C ARG A 192 13.65 8.55 42.60
N MET A 193 14.35 9.44 43.31
CA MET A 193 13.86 10.07 44.53
C MET A 193 12.71 11.03 44.19
N GLY A 194 11.59 10.93 44.92
CA GLY A 194 10.55 11.96 45.01
C GLY A 194 9.22 11.62 44.34
N GLY A 195 8.22 11.29 45.16
CA GLY A 195 6.81 11.21 44.74
C GLY A 195 5.98 10.34 45.69
N GLY A 196 4.95 10.92 46.31
CA GLY A 196 4.22 10.34 47.45
C GLY A 196 3.54 9.00 47.19
N THR A 197 3.51 8.16 48.23
CA THR A 197 2.87 6.85 48.29
C THR A 197 1.36 6.93 48.04
N PRO A 198 0.77 6.21 47.07
CA PRO A 198 -0.68 6.03 47.00
C PRO A 198 -1.13 4.90 47.94
N ARG A 199 -2.04 5.25 48.86
CA ARG A 199 -2.74 4.31 49.75
C ARG A 199 -3.54 3.29 48.92
N ARG A 200 -3.30 2.00 49.13
CA ARG A 200 -4.14 0.90 48.58
C ARG A 200 -5.45 0.81 49.38
N ARG A 201 -6.59 0.83 48.67
CA ARG A 201 -7.92 0.44 49.19
C ARG A 201 -7.96 -1.07 49.44
N PRO A 202 -8.61 -1.59 50.50
CA PRO A 202 -8.81 -3.03 50.65
C PRO A 202 -9.81 -3.53 49.60
N ARG A 203 -9.53 -4.72 49.06
CA ARG A 203 -10.29 -5.38 48.00
C ARG A 203 -11.28 -6.36 48.67
N ASP A 204 -12.56 -6.24 48.34
CA ASP A 204 -13.60 -7.15 48.81
C ASP A 204 -13.30 -8.60 48.43
N ALA A 205 -13.44 -9.50 49.41
CA ALA A 205 -13.27 -10.94 49.27
C ALA A 205 -14.55 -11.56 48.71
N ASN A 206 -14.72 -11.52 47.38
CA ASN A 206 -15.58 -12.46 46.65
C ASN A 206 -15.23 -12.43 45.16
N ALA A 207 -14.21 -13.20 44.78
CA ALA A 207 -13.98 -13.58 43.40
C ALA A 207 -13.77 -15.10 43.38
N GLY A 208 -14.66 -15.82 42.68
CA GLY A 208 -14.60 -17.27 42.54
C GLY A 208 -13.30 -17.75 41.86
N PRO A 209 -13.04 -19.08 41.90
CA PRO A 209 -11.77 -19.63 41.44
C PRO A 209 -11.51 -19.33 39.95
N PRO A 210 -10.25 -19.04 39.58
CA PRO A 210 -9.91 -18.68 38.21
C PRO A 210 -10.11 -19.87 37.25
N PRO A 211 -10.56 -19.62 36.01
CA PRO A 211 -10.75 -20.68 35.03
C PRO A 211 -9.42 -21.36 34.69
N SER A 212 -9.44 -22.69 34.64
CA SER A 212 -8.31 -23.55 34.31
C SER A 212 -7.76 -23.24 32.91
N GLY A 213 -6.44 -23.12 32.78
CA GLY A 213 -5.73 -22.58 31.60
C GLY A 213 -5.99 -23.28 30.26
N LEU A 214 -6.61 -24.46 30.26
CA LEU A 214 -7.05 -25.15 29.04
C LEU A 214 -8.35 -24.59 28.45
N SER A 215 -9.17 -23.91 29.26
CA SER A 215 -10.41 -23.26 28.79
C SER A 215 -10.17 -21.94 28.07
N ALA A 216 -9.05 -21.27 28.34
CA ALA A 216 -8.60 -20.12 27.56
C ALA A 216 -8.15 -20.53 26.14
N LEU A 217 -7.58 -21.72 26.00
CA LEU A 217 -7.08 -22.25 24.72
C LEU A 217 -8.23 -22.66 23.79
N THR A 218 -9.33 -23.21 24.33
CA THR A 218 -10.53 -23.51 23.54
C THR A 218 -11.30 -22.26 23.11
N GLN A 219 -11.27 -21.18 23.90
CA GLN A 219 -11.83 -19.88 23.50
C GLN A 219 -11.03 -19.19 22.39
N LEU A 220 -9.72 -19.49 22.29
CA LEU A 220 -8.86 -18.95 21.25
C LEU A 220 -8.83 -19.78 19.97
N LEU A 221 -9.29 -21.05 19.99
CA LEU A 221 -9.33 -21.93 18.83
C LEU A 221 -10.01 -21.32 17.58
N PRO A 222 -11.20 -20.68 17.64
CA PRO A 222 -11.80 -20.06 16.46
C PRO A 222 -11.02 -18.84 15.94
N LEU A 223 -10.37 -18.08 16.82
CA LEU A 223 -9.49 -16.95 16.47
C LEU A 223 -8.20 -17.44 15.81
N LEU A 224 -7.62 -18.50 16.37
CA LEU A 224 -6.40 -19.13 15.89
C LEU A 224 -6.64 -19.80 14.52
N LEU A 225 -7.80 -20.41 14.29
CA LEU A 225 -8.19 -20.88 12.95
C LEU A 225 -8.34 -19.74 11.94
N LEU A 226 -8.89 -18.59 12.34
CA LEU A 226 -9.05 -17.42 11.47
C LEU A 226 -7.71 -16.82 11.02
N PHE A 227 -6.67 -16.92 11.86
CA PHE A 227 -5.32 -16.49 11.51
C PHE A 227 -4.49 -17.57 10.80
N ILE A 228 -4.60 -18.82 11.23
CA ILE A 228 -3.77 -19.90 10.70
C ILE A 228 -4.30 -20.40 9.35
N LEU A 229 -5.61 -20.46 9.12
CA LEU A 229 -6.16 -20.95 7.84
C LEU A 229 -5.76 -20.08 6.62
N PRO A 230 -5.74 -18.74 6.68
CA PRO A 230 -5.23 -17.90 5.59
C PRO A 230 -3.71 -18.01 5.40
N LEU A 231 -2.96 -18.20 6.49
CA LEU A 231 -1.51 -18.40 6.41
C LEU A 231 -1.17 -19.76 5.80
N LEU A 232 -1.90 -20.81 6.17
CA LEU A 232 -1.81 -22.12 5.52
C LEU A 232 -2.27 -22.02 4.07
N SER A 233 -3.34 -21.29 3.74
CA SER A 233 -3.78 -21.15 2.35
C SER A 233 -2.77 -20.38 1.50
N SER A 234 -2.05 -19.39 2.04
CA SER A 234 -0.94 -18.72 1.34
C SER A 234 0.29 -19.62 1.19
N PHE A 235 0.54 -20.51 2.16
CA PHE A 235 1.64 -21.48 2.11
C PHE A 235 1.34 -22.63 1.13
N PHE A 236 0.08 -23.08 1.05
CA PHE A 236 -0.38 -24.14 0.14
C PHE A 236 -0.86 -23.65 -1.23
N SER A 237 -1.16 -22.34 -1.39
CA SER A 237 -1.41 -21.73 -2.72
C SER A 237 -0.10 -21.36 -3.43
N GLY A 238 1.05 -21.66 -2.82
CA GLY A 238 2.40 -21.33 -3.31
C GLY A 238 3.08 -22.40 -4.15
N SER A 239 2.36 -23.39 -4.71
CA SER A 239 2.99 -24.43 -5.55
C SER A 239 1.97 -25.12 -6.46
N GLY A 240 1.40 -24.38 -7.42
CA GLY A 240 0.37 -24.96 -8.28
C GLY A 240 0.14 -24.28 -9.62
N ASP A 241 1.13 -23.59 -10.20
CA ASP A 241 1.22 -23.39 -11.66
C ASP A 241 2.60 -22.81 -12.05
N THR A 242 3.68 -23.49 -11.65
CA THR A 242 4.97 -23.20 -12.29
C THR A 242 4.98 -23.93 -13.62
N GLY A 243 4.62 -23.20 -14.67
CA GLY A 243 4.83 -23.68 -16.04
C GLY A 243 6.26 -24.20 -16.24
N PRO A 244 6.49 -25.02 -17.28
CA PRO A 244 7.79 -25.63 -17.52
C PRO A 244 8.88 -24.54 -17.58
N GLN A 245 10.00 -24.80 -16.92
CA GLN A 245 11.09 -23.83 -16.88
C GLN A 245 11.75 -23.77 -18.26
N VAL A 246 11.99 -22.55 -18.73
CA VAL A 246 12.59 -22.28 -20.04
C VAL A 246 13.93 -21.57 -19.86
N ARG A 247 14.91 -21.92 -20.69
CA ARG A 247 16.25 -21.31 -20.68
C ARG A 247 16.67 -20.92 -22.10
N PHE A 248 17.30 -19.76 -22.27
CA PHE A 248 17.66 -19.22 -23.59
C PHE A 248 19.15 -19.27 -23.92
N ASP A 249 20.04 -19.39 -22.92
CA ASP A 249 21.48 -19.23 -23.14
C ASP A 249 22.19 -20.47 -23.74
N SER A 250 21.84 -21.66 -23.25
CA SER A 250 22.55 -22.91 -23.58
C SER A 250 21.82 -24.15 -23.06
N PRO A 251 22.00 -25.30 -23.72
CA PRO A 251 21.49 -26.59 -23.23
C PRO A 251 22.30 -27.00 -22.00
N VAL A 252 21.67 -26.97 -20.83
CA VAL A 252 22.27 -27.40 -19.57
C VAL A 252 21.28 -28.33 -18.90
N PRO A 253 21.69 -29.55 -18.49
CA PRO A 253 20.82 -30.47 -17.77
C PRO A 253 20.17 -29.77 -16.56
N PRO A 254 18.83 -29.87 -16.38
CA PRO A 254 17.89 -30.77 -17.05
C PRO A 254 17.28 -30.23 -18.37
N HIS A 255 17.58 -29.00 -18.79
CA HIS A 255 17.05 -28.35 -19.99
C HIS A 255 17.86 -28.72 -21.23
N THR A 256 17.52 -29.85 -21.84
CA THR A 256 18.25 -30.41 -22.99
C THR A 256 17.46 -30.35 -24.30
N MET A 257 16.12 -30.28 -24.25
CA MET A 257 15.29 -30.26 -25.45
C MET A 257 15.28 -28.86 -26.06
N ARG A 258 15.89 -28.71 -27.24
CA ARG A 258 15.89 -27.46 -28.02
C ARG A 258 14.56 -27.28 -28.75
N ARG A 259 13.99 -26.08 -28.65
CA ARG A 259 12.83 -25.61 -29.42
C ARG A 259 13.11 -24.21 -29.95
N VAL A 260 12.30 -23.78 -30.91
CA VAL A 260 12.48 -22.51 -31.62
C VAL A 260 11.16 -21.75 -31.62
N THR A 261 11.20 -20.47 -31.26
CA THR A 261 10.00 -19.62 -31.26
C THR A 261 9.50 -19.30 -32.67
N PRO A 262 8.18 -19.10 -32.87
CA PRO A 262 7.60 -18.99 -34.21
C PRO A 262 7.97 -17.69 -34.94
N GLN A 263 8.00 -16.54 -34.27
CA GLN A 263 8.12 -15.25 -34.93
C GLN A 263 9.58 -14.81 -35.07
N TYR A 264 10.34 -14.88 -33.98
CA TYR A 264 11.71 -14.37 -33.91
C TYR A 264 12.78 -15.47 -34.01
N LYS A 265 12.38 -16.74 -34.14
CA LYS A 265 13.27 -17.90 -34.30
C LYS A 265 14.35 -17.97 -33.21
N ILE A 266 13.95 -17.71 -31.97
CA ILE A 266 14.84 -17.74 -30.81
C ILE A 266 14.92 -19.19 -30.31
N ASP A 267 16.14 -19.69 -30.17
CA ASP A 267 16.38 -20.99 -29.56
C ASP A 267 16.12 -20.93 -28.05
N TYR A 268 15.37 -21.91 -27.54
CA TYR A 268 15.17 -22.08 -26.10
C TYR A 268 15.16 -23.55 -25.73
N PHE A 269 15.49 -23.84 -24.47
CA PHE A 269 15.70 -25.18 -23.95
C PHE A 269 14.73 -25.46 -22.82
N VAL A 270 14.09 -26.62 -22.90
CA VAL A 270 13.10 -27.09 -21.93
C VAL A 270 13.55 -28.43 -21.35
N ASN A 271 13.14 -28.71 -20.12
CA ASN A 271 13.33 -30.03 -19.52
C ASN A 271 12.41 -31.07 -20.18
N PRO A 272 12.93 -32.12 -20.84
CA PRO A 272 12.11 -33.16 -21.46
C PRO A 272 11.11 -33.80 -20.49
N ALA A 273 11.50 -33.98 -19.23
CA ALA A 273 10.66 -34.62 -18.22
C ALA A 273 9.42 -33.77 -17.84
N GLN A 274 9.46 -32.45 -18.05
CA GLN A 274 8.34 -31.56 -17.75
C GLN A 274 7.33 -31.44 -18.90
N VAL A 275 7.76 -31.77 -20.11
CA VAL A 275 6.94 -31.66 -21.34
C VAL A 275 6.56 -33.03 -21.90
N ASP A 276 6.76 -34.09 -21.13
CA ASP A 276 6.34 -35.43 -21.52
C ASP A 276 4.81 -35.48 -21.63
N GLY A 277 4.32 -35.96 -22.78
CA GLY A 277 2.88 -35.98 -23.09
C GLY A 277 2.27 -34.67 -23.59
N TYR A 278 3.05 -33.61 -23.84
CA TYR A 278 2.52 -32.37 -24.41
C TYR A 278 1.95 -32.57 -25.82
N THR A 279 0.77 -32.01 -26.05
CA THR A 279 0.14 -31.93 -27.38
C THR A 279 0.76 -30.82 -28.22
N SER A 280 0.59 -30.89 -29.55
CA SER A 280 1.06 -29.84 -30.46
C SER A 280 0.52 -28.44 -30.12
N ARG A 281 -0.70 -28.35 -29.56
CA ARG A 281 -1.30 -27.08 -29.12
C ARG A 281 -0.61 -26.53 -27.87
N GLN A 282 -0.33 -27.38 -26.88
CA GLN A 282 0.40 -26.97 -25.68
C GLN A 282 1.82 -26.52 -26.02
N PHE A 283 2.48 -27.21 -26.95
CA PHE A 283 3.77 -26.79 -27.47
C PHE A 283 3.71 -25.44 -28.18
N SER A 284 2.71 -25.21 -29.05
CA SER A 284 2.53 -23.90 -29.69
C SER A 284 2.28 -22.76 -28.67
N ASN A 285 1.53 -23.05 -27.60
CA ASN A 285 1.31 -22.09 -26.52
C ASN A 285 2.61 -21.82 -25.75
N LEU A 286 3.38 -22.87 -25.46
CA LEU A 286 4.68 -22.76 -24.80
C LEU A 286 5.69 -21.97 -25.65
N ASP A 287 5.75 -22.23 -26.95
CA ASP A 287 6.64 -21.52 -27.89
C ASP A 287 6.30 -20.02 -27.89
N ARG A 288 4.99 -19.67 -27.92
CA ARG A 288 4.51 -18.28 -27.88
C ARG A 288 4.77 -17.61 -26.54
N GLN A 289 4.60 -18.34 -25.44
CA GLN A 289 4.86 -17.84 -24.10
C GLN A 289 6.36 -17.57 -23.89
N ALA A 290 7.22 -18.52 -24.26
CA ALA A 290 8.68 -18.35 -24.19
C ALA A 290 9.15 -17.14 -25.00
N GLU A 291 8.52 -16.86 -26.14
CA GLU A 291 8.82 -15.67 -26.93
C GLU A 291 8.49 -14.37 -26.20
N VAL A 292 7.30 -14.27 -25.59
CA VAL A 292 6.88 -13.10 -24.80
C VAL A 292 7.79 -12.90 -23.59
N ASP A 293 8.13 -13.98 -22.89
CA ASP A 293 8.99 -13.95 -21.72
C ASP A 293 10.42 -13.52 -22.09
N TYR A 294 10.95 -14.00 -23.22
CA TYR A 294 12.25 -13.56 -23.71
C TYR A 294 12.25 -12.07 -24.06
N ILE A 295 11.26 -11.61 -24.83
CA ILE A 295 11.19 -10.20 -25.24
C ILE A 295 11.02 -9.28 -24.03
N SER A 296 10.17 -9.65 -23.06
CA SER A 296 9.96 -8.85 -21.85
C SER A 296 11.23 -8.75 -21.01
N SER A 297 11.95 -9.86 -20.82
CA SER A 297 13.23 -9.86 -20.11
C SER A 297 14.29 -9.01 -20.82
N LEU A 298 14.34 -9.06 -22.16
CA LEU A 298 15.30 -8.29 -22.95
C LEU A 298 14.99 -6.79 -22.93
N LYS A 299 13.71 -6.41 -22.96
CA LYS A 299 13.26 -5.02 -22.76
C LYS A 299 13.69 -4.49 -21.41
N TYR A 300 13.45 -5.25 -20.34
CA TYR A 300 13.86 -4.88 -18.99
C TYR A 300 15.39 -4.72 -18.86
N GLN A 301 16.16 -5.64 -19.45
CA GLN A 301 17.62 -5.52 -19.48
C GLN A 301 18.09 -4.26 -20.21
N CYS A 302 17.50 -3.95 -21.37
CA CYS A 302 17.83 -2.73 -22.10
C CYS A 302 17.46 -1.47 -21.33
N GLU A 303 16.28 -1.44 -20.68
CA GLU A 303 15.86 -0.30 -19.84
C GLU A 303 16.87 -0.05 -18.72
N ASN A 304 17.27 -1.09 -18.00
CA ASN A 304 18.30 -1.00 -16.96
C ASN A 304 19.65 -0.52 -17.49
N GLU A 305 20.09 -1.01 -18.67
CA GLU A 305 21.32 -0.56 -19.33
C GLU A 305 21.25 0.93 -19.69
N VAL A 306 20.11 1.39 -20.20
CA VAL A 306 19.86 2.80 -20.53
C VAL A 306 19.87 3.67 -19.28
N HIS A 307 19.20 3.25 -18.21
CA HIS A 307 19.24 3.95 -16.92
C HIS A 307 20.66 4.06 -16.37
N ARG A 308 21.41 2.96 -16.38
CA ARG A 308 22.81 2.93 -15.95
C ARG A 308 23.67 3.88 -16.77
N LYS A 309 23.53 3.86 -18.10
CA LYS A 309 24.25 4.77 -19.00
C LYS A 309 23.91 6.23 -18.72
N ARG A 310 22.63 6.54 -18.51
CA ARG A 310 22.17 7.90 -18.20
C ARG A 310 22.70 8.39 -16.86
N HIS A 311 22.74 7.51 -15.86
CA HIS A 311 23.32 7.81 -14.55
C HIS A 311 24.80 8.19 -14.67
N GLU A 312 25.61 7.38 -15.37
CA GLU A 312 27.04 7.68 -15.59
C GLU A 312 27.26 8.97 -16.39
N ILE A 313 26.39 9.27 -17.36
CA ILE A 313 26.44 10.54 -18.09
C ILE A 313 26.16 11.70 -17.13
N ASN A 314 25.11 11.62 -16.32
CA ASN A 314 24.75 12.67 -15.37
C ASN A 314 25.86 12.90 -14.33
N GLU A 315 26.48 11.84 -13.84
CA GLU A 315 27.62 11.93 -12.91
C GLU A 315 28.87 12.52 -13.57
N ALA A 316 29.06 12.29 -14.87
CA ALA A 316 30.15 12.92 -15.63
C ALA A 316 29.87 14.40 -15.93
N THR A 317 28.60 14.80 -16.10
CA THR A 317 28.19 16.17 -16.41
C THR A 317 27.83 16.98 -15.16
N GLY A 318 28.60 16.84 -14.09
CA GLY A 318 28.31 17.45 -12.79
C GLY A 318 28.00 18.96 -12.83
N PHE A 319 27.37 19.46 -11.77
CA PHE A 319 26.81 20.83 -11.71
C PHE A 319 27.84 21.94 -11.96
N PHE A 320 29.10 21.75 -11.58
CA PHE A 320 30.13 22.79 -11.69
C PHE A 320 31.10 22.54 -12.86
N PHE A 321 31.36 21.28 -13.22
CA PHE A 321 32.35 20.91 -14.25
C PHE A 321 31.98 19.57 -14.91
N THR A 322 32.23 19.46 -16.22
CA THR A 322 32.07 18.22 -16.98
C THR A 322 33.40 17.48 -17.12
N ASP A 323 33.49 16.26 -16.63
CA ASP A 323 34.66 15.38 -16.88
C ASP A 323 34.52 14.71 -18.25
N GLU A 324 35.25 15.21 -19.25
CA GLU A 324 35.20 14.70 -20.63
C GLU A 324 35.63 13.22 -20.75
N ASN A 325 36.61 12.79 -19.96
CA ASN A 325 37.10 11.41 -19.99
C ASN A 325 36.08 10.44 -19.41
N ARG A 326 35.39 10.85 -18.34
CA ARG A 326 34.28 10.07 -17.78
C ARG A 326 33.07 10.06 -18.71
N LEU A 327 32.74 11.21 -19.32
CA LEU A 327 31.62 11.32 -20.25
C LEU A 327 31.83 10.45 -21.50
N ARG A 328 33.05 10.40 -22.04
CA ARG A 328 33.39 9.52 -23.16
C ARG A 328 33.19 8.05 -22.81
N ARG A 329 33.71 7.61 -21.65
CA ARG A 329 33.51 6.23 -21.15
C ARG A 329 32.03 5.90 -20.96
N ALA A 330 31.24 6.82 -20.42
CA ALA A 330 29.80 6.64 -20.24
C ALA A 330 29.07 6.50 -21.59
N ARG A 331 29.47 7.30 -22.60
CA ARG A 331 28.91 7.22 -23.96
C ARG A 331 29.25 5.90 -24.66
N ASP A 332 30.46 5.40 -24.46
CA ASP A 332 30.97 4.16 -25.07
C ASP A 332 30.58 2.88 -24.31
N MET A 333 29.77 3.01 -23.23
CA MET A 333 29.32 1.86 -22.44
C MET A 333 28.55 0.84 -23.30
N PRO A 334 28.91 -0.46 -23.24
CA PRO A 334 28.23 -1.50 -23.99
C PRO A 334 26.81 -1.73 -23.46
N MET A 335 25.86 -1.86 -24.39
CA MET A 335 24.45 -2.15 -24.10
C MET A 335 24.02 -3.41 -24.87
N PRO A 336 24.44 -4.60 -24.42
CA PRO A 336 24.17 -5.85 -25.12
C PRO A 336 22.67 -6.19 -25.20
N GLY A 337 21.88 -5.92 -24.15
CA GLY A 337 20.44 -6.15 -24.16
C GLY A 337 19.74 -5.28 -25.21
N CYS A 338 20.12 -4.00 -25.29
CA CYS A 338 19.59 -3.10 -26.31
C CYS A 338 20.01 -3.48 -27.74
N ARG A 339 21.24 -3.94 -27.95
CA ARG A 339 21.71 -4.43 -29.27
C ARG A 339 20.91 -5.64 -29.74
N ARG A 340 20.65 -6.59 -28.86
CA ARG A 340 19.83 -7.77 -29.17
C ARG A 340 18.38 -7.39 -29.55
N LEU A 341 17.78 -6.37 -28.93
CA LEU A 341 16.45 -5.89 -29.34
C LEU A 341 16.47 -5.30 -30.76
N ASP A 342 17.53 -4.57 -31.10
CA ASP A 342 17.69 -3.98 -32.44
C ASP A 342 17.89 -5.06 -33.51
N GLU A 343 18.64 -6.12 -33.20
CA GLU A 343 18.81 -7.30 -34.06
C GLU A 343 17.46 -7.98 -34.36
N LEU A 344 16.57 -8.02 -33.37
CA LEU A 344 15.22 -8.56 -33.49
C LEU A 344 14.22 -7.59 -34.16
N LYS A 345 14.64 -6.37 -34.51
CA LYS A 345 13.81 -5.31 -35.10
C LYS A 345 12.57 -4.97 -34.26
N ILE A 346 12.66 -5.12 -32.94
CA ILE A 346 11.56 -4.82 -32.02
C ILE A 346 11.62 -3.32 -31.70
N THR A 347 10.52 -2.60 -31.91
CA THR A 347 10.45 -1.17 -31.61
C THR A 347 10.58 -0.92 -30.12
N ARG A 348 11.52 -0.04 -29.76
CA ARG A 348 11.66 0.47 -28.39
C ARG A 348 10.53 1.47 -28.17
N GLN A 349 9.52 1.10 -27.40
CA GLN A 349 8.56 2.06 -26.88
C GLN A 349 9.24 2.73 -25.69
N TYR A 350 9.76 3.93 -25.93
CA TYR A 350 10.32 4.81 -24.90
C TYR A 350 9.24 5.70 -24.30
#